data_AF-A0A1G2YZM9-F1
#
_entry.id   AF-A0A1G2YZM9-F1
#
_cell.length_a   1.000
_cell.length_b   1.000
_cell.length_c   1.000
_cell.angle_alpha   90.00
_cell.angle_beta   90.00
_cell.angle_gamma   90.00
#
_symmetry.space_group_name_H-M   'P 1'
#
loop_
_entity.id
_entity.type
_entity.pdbx_description
1 polymer ?
#
loop_
_entity_poly.entity_id
_entity_poly.type
_entity_poly.pdbx_seq_one_letter_code
_entity_poly.pdbx_strand_id
1 'polypeptide(L)'
;MWQESTASDKNLRSKCPETRRTEYGDFQTPLQLGRQICDLLVRRGLKPSSILEPNCGKGSFLAAAREFFPNARSIIGVEINPEYVEAARHFLAANTKPGENLTIISGDFFKMHWHTILESLSDPLLILGNPPWVTNAGLGTLGSSNLPAKSNFQNHHGLDAMTGKSNFDISEFMLIRELEWISGRSATLAMICKTGVARKVLRHAWKNGLHIGEASIYRIDARQHFGVSVEACFLVVQGSAEKTTRECLAFDSIQAPAPMGAIGHRDGSLVSDTSLYDRWKHLEGKEHYTWRSGIKHDCARLMELRRENGAYRNGLDEIVDVEDDHVYPMLKSSDLAGSDRAVPRRFMLVTQRQIGEDTCQIRTLAPKTWEYLTRHATLLDARSSSVYRHRPRFSIFGVGTYSFSDWKVAISAFYKRLDFRIIGPYERKPVVFDDTCNFLPCDSQGEAELLGIILNSTIVR
;
A
#
# COMPACT_ATOMS: atom_id res chain seq x y z
N MET A 1 -60.30 -16.35 -17.22
CA MET A 1 -59.99 -15.24 -16.31
C MET A 1 -58.47 -15.12 -16.29
N TRP A 2 -57.97 -14.15 -17.05
CA TRP A 2 -56.60 -13.62 -17.16
C TRP A 2 -55.41 -14.55 -17.44
N GLN A 3 -54.86 -14.31 -18.63
CA GLN A 3 -53.60 -14.78 -19.20
C GLN A 3 -52.36 -14.19 -18.49
N GLU A 4 -51.26 -14.94 -18.65
CA GLU A 4 -49.85 -14.55 -18.77
C GLU A 4 -49.40 -13.15 -18.32
N SER A 5 -48.41 -13.13 -17.42
CA SER A 5 -47.50 -11.99 -17.23
C SER A 5 -46.06 -12.50 -17.09
N THR A 6 -45.23 -11.87 -17.90
CA THR A 6 -43.87 -12.17 -18.34
C THR A 6 -42.79 -11.87 -17.32
N ALA A 7 -41.68 -12.61 -17.44
CA ALA A 7 -40.38 -12.25 -16.93
C ALA A 7 -39.87 -10.92 -17.52
N SER A 8 -39.61 -9.93 -16.69
CA SER A 8 -38.61 -8.86 -16.86
C SER A 8 -38.63 -7.95 -15.62
N ASP A 9 -37.57 -7.17 -15.41
CA ASP A 9 -37.39 -6.19 -14.31
C ASP A 9 -36.86 -6.68 -12.96
N LYS A 10 -35.67 -7.29 -12.98
CA LYS A 10 -34.66 -7.06 -11.92
C LYS A 10 -33.26 -7.02 -12.52
N ASN A 11 -32.82 -5.84 -13.00
CA ASN A 11 -31.42 -5.37 -12.95
C ASN A 11 -31.18 -4.16 -13.87
N LEU A 12 -31.73 -3.00 -13.52
CA LEU A 12 -31.16 -1.71 -13.94
C LEU A 12 -31.37 -0.69 -12.83
N ARG A 13 -30.69 -0.90 -11.69
CA ARG A 13 -30.43 0.22 -10.77
C ARG A 13 -29.30 1.02 -11.39
N SER A 14 -29.62 2.19 -11.94
CA SER A 14 -28.64 3.20 -12.31
C SER A 14 -27.76 3.49 -11.08
N LYS A 15 -26.47 3.14 -11.16
CA LYS A 15 -25.50 3.45 -10.10
C LYS A 15 -25.38 4.97 -9.94
N CYS A 16 -25.49 5.43 -8.70
CA CYS A 16 -25.33 6.83 -8.28
C CYS A 16 -23.97 7.40 -8.76
N PRO A 17 -23.88 8.68 -9.16
CA PRO A 17 -22.61 9.27 -9.67
C PRO A 17 -21.41 9.14 -8.70
N GLU A 18 -21.66 9.09 -7.39
CA GLU A 18 -20.62 8.94 -6.36
C GLU A 18 -19.94 7.57 -6.37
N THR A 19 -20.67 6.49 -6.68
CA THR A 19 -20.06 5.16 -6.76
C THR A 19 -19.16 5.04 -7.99
N ARG A 20 -19.51 5.68 -9.12
CA ARG A 20 -18.65 5.72 -10.32
C ARG A 20 -17.32 6.46 -10.07
N ARG A 21 -17.33 7.60 -9.36
CA ARG A 21 -16.10 8.36 -9.04
C ARG A 21 -15.09 7.53 -8.25
N THR A 22 -15.58 6.80 -7.25
CA THR A 22 -14.76 5.95 -6.39
C THR A 22 -14.29 4.68 -7.13
N GLU A 23 -15.12 4.15 -8.03
CA GLU A 23 -14.84 2.94 -8.82
C GLU A 23 -13.73 3.13 -9.87
N TYR A 24 -13.58 4.33 -10.48
CA TYR A 24 -12.55 4.62 -11.49
C TYR A 24 -11.33 5.38 -10.95
N GLY A 25 -11.35 5.79 -9.67
CA GLY A 25 -10.31 6.65 -9.11
C GLY A 25 -10.23 8.02 -9.80
N ASP A 26 -11.37 8.50 -10.31
CA ASP A 26 -11.50 9.76 -11.06
C ASP A 26 -11.69 10.94 -10.09
N PHE A 27 -10.55 11.47 -9.64
CA PHE A 27 -10.49 12.60 -8.72
C PHE A 27 -10.02 13.86 -9.45
N GLN A 28 -10.97 14.71 -9.85
CA GLN A 28 -10.65 15.96 -10.52
C GLN A 28 -9.88 16.90 -9.58
N THR A 29 -8.75 17.44 -10.05
CA THR A 29 -7.91 18.37 -9.28
C THR A 29 -8.64 19.69 -9.03
N PRO A 30 -8.90 20.09 -7.77
CA PRO A 30 -9.49 21.39 -7.48
C PRO A 30 -8.60 22.52 -7.98
N LEU A 31 -9.18 23.53 -8.63
CA LEU A 31 -8.42 24.66 -9.20
C LEU A 31 -7.51 25.34 -8.18
N GLN A 32 -7.95 25.51 -6.93
CA GLN A 32 -7.16 26.10 -5.86
C GLN A 32 -5.90 25.28 -5.53
N LEU A 33 -6.01 23.95 -5.50
CA LEU A 33 -4.85 23.07 -5.32
C LEU A 33 -3.89 23.19 -6.51
N GLY A 34 -4.44 23.20 -7.74
CA GLY A 34 -3.66 23.42 -8.96
C GLY A 34 -2.86 24.73 -8.90
N ARG A 35 -3.47 25.83 -8.43
CA ARG A 35 -2.78 27.12 -8.23
C ARG A 35 -1.68 27.06 -7.19
N GLN A 36 -1.91 26.43 -6.03
CA GLN A 36 -0.90 26.26 -4.99
C GLN A 36 0.31 25.47 -5.49
N ILE A 37 0.07 24.43 -6.29
CA ILE A 37 1.13 23.64 -6.91
C ILE A 37 1.89 24.48 -7.94
N CYS A 38 1.20 25.19 -8.83
CA CYS A 38 1.86 26.00 -9.85
C CYS A 38 2.69 27.14 -9.22
N ASP A 39 2.21 27.75 -8.15
CA ASP A 39 2.96 28.73 -7.36
C ASP A 39 4.24 28.14 -6.76
N LEU A 40 4.16 26.94 -6.17
CA LEU A 40 5.35 26.21 -5.70
C LEU A 40 6.35 25.98 -6.83
N LEU A 41 5.90 25.52 -8.00
CA LEU A 41 6.75 25.27 -9.15
C LEU A 41 7.43 26.57 -9.66
N VAL A 42 6.71 27.70 -9.68
CA VAL A 42 7.29 29.02 -10.00
C VAL A 42 8.34 29.44 -8.97
N ARG A 43 8.07 29.26 -7.67
CA ARG A 43 9.05 29.55 -6.60
C ARG A 43 10.30 28.68 -6.68
N ARG A 44 10.19 27.47 -7.22
CA ARG A 44 11.32 26.59 -7.57
C ARG A 44 12.07 27.03 -8.84
N GLY A 45 11.63 28.11 -9.49
CA GLY A 45 12.28 28.70 -10.66
C GLY A 45 11.91 28.08 -12.00
N LEU A 46 10.86 27.25 -12.07
CA LEU A 46 10.44 26.65 -13.33
C LEU A 46 9.95 27.70 -14.32
N LYS A 47 10.40 27.57 -15.57
CA LYS A 47 10.03 28.42 -16.71
C LYS A 47 9.80 27.54 -17.94
N PRO A 48 8.72 26.74 -17.98
CA PRO A 48 8.49 25.81 -19.08
C PRO A 48 8.18 26.54 -20.39
N SER A 49 8.78 26.08 -21.48
CA SER A 49 8.42 26.47 -22.85
C SER A 49 7.18 25.70 -23.32
N SER A 50 6.98 24.49 -22.80
CA SER A 50 5.87 23.61 -23.16
C SER A 50 5.28 22.92 -21.94
N ILE A 51 3.97 22.70 -21.96
CA ILE A 51 3.22 22.06 -20.88
C ILE A 51 2.41 20.89 -21.45
N LEU A 52 2.50 19.73 -20.80
CA LEU A 52 1.71 18.55 -21.11
C LEU A 52 0.97 18.07 -19.86
N GLU A 53 -0.34 17.88 -19.97
CA GLU A 53 -1.13 17.15 -18.98
C GLU A 53 -1.74 15.90 -19.65
N PRO A 54 -1.18 14.69 -19.44
CA PRO A 54 -1.55 13.49 -20.19
C PRO A 54 -2.85 12.83 -19.71
N ASN A 55 -3.50 13.42 -18.69
CA ASN A 55 -4.73 12.97 -18.03
C ASN A 55 -5.54 14.17 -17.52
N CYS A 56 -5.82 15.12 -18.42
CA CYS A 56 -6.23 16.47 -18.03
C CYS A 56 -7.64 16.61 -17.45
N GLY A 57 -8.47 15.56 -17.48
CA GLY A 57 -9.83 15.60 -16.97
C GLY A 57 -10.59 16.79 -17.54
N LYS A 58 -11.20 17.57 -16.64
CA LYS A 58 -11.97 18.77 -16.99
C LYS A 58 -11.11 20.03 -17.17
N GLY A 59 -9.78 19.91 -17.20
CA GLY A 59 -8.85 21.00 -17.51
C GLY A 59 -8.56 21.98 -16.37
N SER A 60 -8.91 21.66 -15.13
CA SER A 60 -8.66 22.55 -13.97
C SER A 60 -7.17 22.77 -13.69
N PHE A 61 -6.32 21.76 -13.87
CA PHE A 61 -4.90 21.88 -13.60
C PHE A 61 -4.18 22.63 -14.73
N LEU A 62 -4.50 22.33 -16.01
CA LEU A 62 -4.11 23.18 -17.15
C LEU A 62 -4.50 24.65 -16.97
N ALA A 63 -5.70 24.95 -16.46
CA ALA A 63 -6.11 26.34 -16.23
C ALA A 63 -5.22 27.05 -15.20
N ALA A 64 -4.87 26.37 -14.10
CA ALA A 64 -3.91 26.90 -13.13
C ALA A 64 -2.51 27.06 -13.75
N ALA A 65 -2.04 26.08 -14.53
CA ALA A 65 -0.74 26.15 -15.18
C ALA A 65 -0.65 27.35 -16.14
N ARG A 66 -1.71 27.64 -16.90
CA ARG A 66 -1.82 28.81 -17.79
C ARG A 66 -1.73 30.15 -17.07
N GLU A 67 -2.27 30.22 -15.84
CA GLU A 67 -2.22 31.41 -15.00
C GLU A 67 -0.79 31.72 -14.55
N PHE A 68 -0.03 30.69 -14.15
CA PHE A 68 1.30 30.84 -13.54
C PHE A 68 2.46 30.75 -14.55
N PHE A 69 2.24 30.17 -15.72
CA PHE A 69 3.24 30.05 -16.79
C PHE A 69 2.78 30.75 -18.08
N PRO A 70 2.58 32.08 -18.06
CA PRO A 70 2.03 32.82 -19.20
C PRO A 70 2.93 32.84 -20.45
N ASN A 71 4.19 32.42 -20.32
CA ASN A 71 5.17 32.38 -21.40
C ASN A 71 5.29 31.00 -22.06
N ALA A 72 4.51 30.00 -21.62
CA ALA A 72 4.47 28.69 -22.26
C ALA A 72 3.90 28.84 -23.68
N ARG A 73 4.62 28.30 -24.67
CA ARG A 73 4.27 28.43 -26.10
C ARG A 73 3.26 27.39 -26.55
N SER A 74 3.34 26.19 -25.98
CA SER A 74 2.49 25.05 -26.33
C SER A 74 1.97 24.37 -25.07
N ILE A 75 0.67 24.14 -25.02
CA ILE A 75 -0.03 23.52 -23.90
C ILE A 75 -0.92 22.42 -24.46
N ILE A 76 -0.66 21.18 -24.06
CA ILE A 76 -1.41 20.02 -24.53
C ILE A 76 -2.06 19.33 -23.34
N GLY A 77 -3.38 19.10 -23.43
CA GLY A 77 -4.12 18.21 -22.56
C GLY A 77 -4.55 16.96 -23.32
N VAL A 78 -4.43 15.79 -22.71
CA VAL A 78 -4.99 14.54 -23.23
C VAL A 78 -5.98 13.98 -22.22
N GLU A 79 -7.16 13.59 -22.70
CA GLU A 79 -8.21 12.99 -21.86
C GLU A 79 -8.94 11.89 -22.63
N ILE A 80 -9.23 10.78 -21.95
CA ILE A 80 -9.88 9.61 -22.55
C ILE A 80 -11.41 9.76 -22.58
N ASN A 81 -11.99 10.45 -21.60
CA ASN A 81 -13.42 10.67 -21.51
C ASN A 81 -13.87 11.84 -22.41
N PRO A 82 -14.67 11.58 -23.47
CA PRO A 82 -15.09 12.62 -24.40
C PRO A 82 -15.93 13.74 -23.73
N GLU A 83 -16.70 13.43 -22.68
CA GLU A 83 -17.44 14.46 -21.93
C GLU A 83 -16.49 15.42 -21.20
N TYR A 84 -15.38 14.90 -20.68
CA TYR A 84 -14.38 15.71 -20.00
C TYR A 84 -13.54 16.52 -20.98
N VAL A 85 -13.26 15.98 -22.17
CA VAL A 85 -12.65 16.72 -23.28
C VAL A 85 -13.48 17.95 -23.63
N GLU A 86 -14.79 17.81 -23.82
CA GLU A 86 -15.67 18.94 -24.14
C GLU A 86 -15.76 19.94 -22.99
N ALA A 87 -15.85 19.45 -21.74
CA ALA A 87 -15.82 20.31 -20.56
C ALA A 87 -14.51 21.11 -20.44
N ALA A 88 -13.36 20.47 -20.69
CA ALA A 88 -12.04 21.11 -20.66
C ALA A 88 -11.90 22.16 -21.76
N ARG A 89 -12.34 21.85 -22.99
CA ARG A 89 -12.36 22.81 -24.11
C ARG A 89 -13.19 24.03 -23.76
N HIS A 90 -14.40 23.84 -23.25
CA HIS A 90 -15.28 24.94 -22.86
C HIS A 90 -14.68 25.78 -21.72
N PHE A 91 -14.18 25.13 -20.67
CA PHE A 91 -13.61 25.79 -19.51
C PHE A 91 -12.37 26.63 -19.86
N LEU A 92 -11.53 26.13 -20.76
CA LEU A 92 -10.28 26.79 -21.14
C LEU A 92 -10.45 27.83 -22.25
N ALA A 93 -11.48 27.71 -23.10
CA ALA A 93 -11.78 28.66 -24.17
C ALA A 93 -12.13 30.07 -23.67
N ALA A 94 -12.77 30.17 -22.49
CA ALA A 94 -13.21 31.44 -21.92
C ALA A 94 -12.06 32.43 -21.63
N ASN A 95 -10.81 31.98 -21.63
CA ASN A 95 -9.63 32.77 -21.22
C ASN A 95 -8.43 32.62 -22.16
N THR A 96 -8.61 32.20 -23.42
CA THR A 96 -7.51 32.03 -24.40
C THR A 96 -6.87 33.36 -24.78
N LYS A 97 -5.54 33.46 -24.62
CA LYS A 97 -4.77 34.65 -24.98
C LYS A 97 -4.37 34.61 -26.47
N PRO A 98 -4.24 35.75 -27.16
CA PRO A 98 -3.71 35.79 -28.52
C PRO A 98 -2.30 35.16 -28.59
N GLY A 99 -2.09 34.20 -29.48
CA GLY A 99 -0.79 33.53 -29.70
C GLY A 99 -0.52 32.31 -28.80
N GLU A 100 -1.44 31.95 -27.91
CA GLU A 100 -1.35 30.74 -27.08
C GLU A 100 -1.80 29.50 -27.86
N ASN A 101 -0.93 28.50 -27.99
CA ASN A 101 -1.28 27.22 -28.60
C ASN A 101 -1.73 26.23 -27.53
N LEU A 102 -3.03 26.25 -27.22
CA LEU A 102 -3.68 25.29 -26.33
C LEU A 102 -4.45 24.24 -27.14
N THR A 103 -4.13 22.97 -26.96
CA THR A 103 -4.82 21.84 -27.62
C THR A 103 -5.30 20.82 -26.60
N ILE A 104 -6.59 20.43 -26.69
CA ILE A 104 -7.14 19.30 -25.93
C ILE A 104 -7.43 18.14 -26.89
N ILE A 105 -6.76 17.02 -26.66
CA ILE A 105 -6.81 15.80 -27.48
C ILE A 105 -7.66 14.75 -26.75
N SER A 106 -8.64 14.18 -27.44
CA SER A 106 -9.32 12.98 -26.97
C SER A 106 -8.42 11.78 -27.25
N GLY A 107 -7.91 11.09 -26.22
CA GLY A 107 -6.93 10.04 -26.40
C GLY A 107 -6.80 9.10 -25.21
N ASP A 108 -6.53 7.83 -25.47
CA ASP A 108 -6.23 6.81 -24.46
C ASP A 108 -4.71 6.77 -24.22
N PHE A 109 -4.28 7.09 -23.00
CA PHE A 109 -2.87 7.10 -22.62
C PHE A 109 -2.09 5.85 -23.06
N PHE A 110 -2.71 4.67 -23.04
CA PHE A 110 -2.04 3.41 -23.37
C PHE A 110 -1.94 3.15 -24.88
N LYS A 111 -2.71 3.86 -25.70
CA LYS A 111 -2.77 3.67 -27.16
C LYS A 111 -2.16 4.84 -27.93
N MET A 112 -1.99 5.98 -27.29
CA MET A 112 -1.43 7.19 -27.90
C MET A 112 0.03 6.99 -28.31
N HIS A 113 0.40 7.56 -29.47
CA HIS A 113 1.78 7.65 -29.93
C HIS A 113 2.49 8.84 -29.26
N TRP A 114 2.84 8.69 -27.99
CA TRP A 114 3.43 9.75 -27.17
C TRP A 114 4.71 10.35 -27.75
N HIS A 115 5.52 9.57 -28.45
CA HIS A 115 6.76 10.04 -29.08
C HIS A 115 6.51 11.25 -30.01
N THR A 116 5.49 11.18 -30.87
CA THR A 116 5.13 12.28 -31.78
C THR A 116 4.71 13.55 -31.04
N ILE A 117 3.96 13.40 -29.93
CA ILE A 117 3.57 14.55 -29.10
C ILE A 117 4.81 15.15 -28.43
N LEU A 118 5.65 14.32 -27.82
CA LEU A 118 6.83 14.75 -27.06
C LEU A 118 7.89 15.42 -27.93
N GLU A 119 8.05 15.00 -29.19
CA GLU A 119 8.95 15.62 -30.17
C GLU A 119 8.45 17.00 -30.62
N SER A 120 7.14 17.21 -30.65
CA SER A 120 6.55 18.51 -31.00
C SER A 120 6.67 19.57 -29.89
N LEU A 121 7.00 19.15 -28.67
CA LEU A 121 7.10 20.02 -27.51
C LEU A 121 8.56 20.43 -27.26
N SER A 122 8.78 21.74 -27.09
CA SER A 122 10.09 22.31 -26.83
C SER A 122 10.46 22.28 -25.35
N ASP A 123 11.76 22.18 -25.06
CA ASP A 123 12.29 22.30 -23.70
C ASP A 123 12.37 23.78 -23.24
N PRO A 124 12.32 24.07 -21.93
CA PRO A 124 12.04 23.14 -20.84
C PRO A 124 10.58 22.65 -20.86
N LEU A 125 10.37 21.33 -20.76
CA LEU A 125 9.04 20.72 -20.75
C LEU A 125 8.53 20.55 -19.31
N LEU A 126 7.28 20.94 -19.03
CA LEU A 126 6.58 20.57 -17.79
C LEU A 126 5.50 19.54 -18.11
N ILE A 127 5.60 18.36 -17.51
CA ILE A 127 4.57 17.33 -17.52
C ILE A 127 3.89 17.38 -16.15
N LEU A 128 2.62 17.76 -16.10
CA LEU A 128 1.85 17.86 -14.85
C LEU A 128 0.58 17.02 -14.92
N GLY A 129 -0.01 16.65 -13.78
CA GLY A 129 -1.26 15.89 -13.81
C GLY A 129 -1.67 15.25 -12.49
N ASN A 130 -2.82 14.60 -12.54
CA ASN A 130 -3.38 13.77 -11.47
C ASN A 130 -3.93 12.47 -12.08
N PRO A 131 -3.07 11.46 -12.34
CA PRO A 131 -3.51 10.17 -12.88
C PRO A 131 -4.57 9.50 -12.00
N PRO A 132 -5.36 8.55 -12.54
CA PRO A 132 -6.41 7.87 -11.80
C PRO A 132 -5.85 6.98 -10.67
N TRP A 133 -6.51 7.00 -9.51
CA TRP A 133 -6.04 6.33 -8.29
C TRP A 133 -6.57 4.90 -8.13
N VAL A 134 -6.44 4.07 -9.16
CA VAL A 134 -7.10 2.75 -9.24
C VAL A 134 -6.11 1.59 -9.42
N THR A 135 -6.43 0.42 -8.83
CA THR A 135 -5.64 -0.81 -8.99
C THR A 135 -6.25 -1.74 -10.05
N ASN A 136 -5.43 -2.62 -10.63
CA ASN A 136 -5.88 -3.65 -11.58
C ASN A 136 -6.96 -4.58 -11.00
N ALA A 137 -6.88 -4.93 -9.70
CA ALA A 137 -7.91 -5.73 -9.05
C ALA A 137 -9.23 -4.95 -8.91
N GLY A 138 -9.16 -3.64 -8.66
CA GLY A 138 -10.32 -2.75 -8.70
C GLY A 138 -10.99 -2.78 -10.08
N LEU A 139 -10.21 -2.66 -11.16
CA LEU A 139 -10.74 -2.63 -12.54
C LEU A 139 -11.21 -3.98 -13.07
N GLY A 140 -10.54 -5.08 -12.68
CA GLY A 140 -10.93 -6.44 -13.10
C GLY A 140 -12.27 -6.89 -12.51
N THR A 141 -12.61 -6.41 -11.30
CA THR A 141 -13.94 -6.62 -10.69
C THR A 141 -15.03 -5.83 -11.42
N LEU A 142 -14.64 -4.81 -12.19
CA LEU A 142 -15.51 -3.85 -12.86
C LEU A 142 -15.70 -4.11 -14.36
N GLY A 143 -15.10 -5.19 -14.90
CA GLY A 143 -15.27 -5.56 -16.33
C GLY A 143 -14.68 -4.55 -17.32
N SER A 144 -13.73 -3.72 -16.89
CA SER A 144 -13.09 -2.73 -17.77
C SER A 144 -12.10 -3.39 -18.73
N SER A 145 -12.23 -3.11 -20.04
CA SER A 145 -11.33 -3.58 -21.10
C SER A 145 -10.04 -2.77 -21.23
N ASN A 146 -9.86 -1.70 -20.43
CA ASN A 146 -8.69 -0.80 -20.46
C ASN A 146 -7.58 -1.26 -19.50
N LEU A 147 -7.23 -2.53 -19.53
CA LEU A 147 -6.10 -3.06 -18.76
C LEU A 147 -4.84 -3.11 -19.64
N PRO A 148 -3.66 -2.76 -19.09
CA PRO A 148 -2.41 -3.11 -19.77
C PRO A 148 -2.37 -4.64 -19.95
N ALA A 149 -1.80 -5.10 -21.07
CA ALA A 149 -1.54 -6.53 -21.25
C ALA A 149 -0.81 -7.06 -20.01
N LYS A 150 -1.31 -8.16 -19.42
CA LYS A 150 -0.69 -8.80 -18.24
C LYS A 150 0.74 -9.21 -18.60
N SER A 151 1.68 -8.32 -18.34
CA SER A 151 3.10 -8.58 -18.43
C SER A 151 3.63 -8.62 -17.01
N ASN A 152 4.53 -9.56 -16.75
CA ASN A 152 5.21 -9.66 -15.46
C ASN A 152 6.29 -8.56 -15.36
N PHE A 153 5.88 -7.29 -15.56
CA PHE A 153 6.75 -6.12 -15.77
C PHE A 153 7.75 -5.90 -14.63
N GLN A 154 7.48 -6.44 -13.43
CA GLN A 154 8.35 -6.37 -12.26
C GLN A 154 8.80 -7.75 -11.71
N ASN A 155 8.51 -8.85 -12.41
CA ASN A 155 9.01 -10.20 -12.10
C ASN A 155 8.79 -10.67 -10.63
N HIS A 156 7.57 -10.49 -10.09
CA HIS A 156 7.24 -10.96 -8.74
C HIS A 156 7.08 -12.50 -8.74
N HIS A 157 7.85 -13.22 -7.91
CA HIS A 157 7.84 -14.70 -7.83
C HIS A 157 7.29 -15.21 -6.49
N GLY A 158 6.60 -16.35 -6.51
CA GLY A 158 6.30 -17.16 -5.32
C GLY A 158 5.31 -16.54 -4.33
N LEU A 159 5.61 -16.63 -3.03
CA LEU A 159 4.75 -16.17 -1.93
C LEU A 159 4.43 -14.67 -2.00
N ASP A 160 5.35 -13.86 -2.53
CA ASP A 160 5.15 -12.41 -2.73
C ASP A 160 3.97 -12.09 -3.66
N ALA A 161 3.71 -12.93 -4.66
CA ALA A 161 2.55 -12.78 -5.54
C ALA A 161 1.22 -13.14 -4.85
N MET A 162 1.27 -14.03 -3.84
CA MET A 162 0.10 -14.47 -3.07
C MET A 162 -0.27 -13.51 -1.93
N THR A 163 0.68 -12.73 -1.39
CA THR A 163 0.45 -11.77 -0.30
C THR A 163 0.02 -10.37 -0.79
N GLY A 164 -0.43 -10.24 -2.04
CA GLY A 164 -1.04 -9.00 -2.56
C GLY A 164 -0.08 -7.98 -3.18
N LYS A 165 1.23 -8.27 -3.29
CA LYS A 165 2.19 -7.39 -4.02
C LYS A 165 1.92 -7.35 -5.55
N SER A 166 1.06 -8.24 -6.05
CA SER A 166 0.60 -8.32 -7.45
C SER A 166 -0.50 -7.30 -7.83
N ASN A 167 -1.04 -6.53 -6.88
CA ASN A 167 -1.97 -5.44 -7.15
C ASN A 167 -1.22 -4.21 -7.70
N PHE A 168 -1.15 -4.12 -9.02
CA PHE A 168 -0.52 -3.00 -9.73
C PHE A 168 -1.49 -1.80 -9.83
N ASP A 169 -0.98 -0.59 -9.59
CA ASP A 169 -1.75 0.67 -9.68
C ASP A 169 -1.56 1.26 -11.08
N ILE A 170 -2.64 1.68 -11.75
CA ILE A 170 -2.54 2.28 -13.09
C ILE A 170 -1.66 3.53 -13.07
N SER A 171 -1.77 4.35 -12.02
CA SER A 171 -0.94 5.54 -11.89
C SER A 171 0.55 5.19 -11.79
N GLU A 172 0.92 4.03 -11.22
CA GLU A 172 2.30 3.57 -11.17
C GLU A 172 2.87 3.33 -12.57
N PHE A 173 2.10 2.72 -13.47
CA PHE A 173 2.52 2.53 -14.86
C PHE A 173 2.71 3.85 -15.60
N MET A 174 1.71 4.72 -15.51
CA MET A 174 1.70 6.00 -16.23
C MET A 174 2.91 6.83 -15.81
N LEU A 175 3.16 6.93 -14.50
CA LEU A 175 4.30 7.68 -13.97
C LEU A 175 5.66 7.06 -14.32
N ILE A 176 5.76 5.73 -14.42
CA ILE A 176 7.00 5.08 -14.92
C ILE A 176 7.27 5.53 -16.36
N ARG A 177 6.26 5.47 -17.24
CA ARG A 177 6.40 5.91 -18.64
C ARG A 177 6.72 7.39 -18.75
N GLU A 178 6.06 8.22 -17.95
CA GLU A 178 6.31 9.66 -17.90
C GLU A 178 7.72 9.98 -17.38
N LEU A 179 8.25 9.21 -16.42
CA LEU A 179 9.65 9.34 -16.00
C LEU A 179 10.65 8.99 -17.11
N GLU A 180 10.36 7.98 -17.91
CA GLU A 180 11.17 7.64 -19.09
C GLU A 180 11.19 8.81 -20.09
N TRP A 181 10.08 9.56 -20.25
CA TRP A 181 10.01 10.71 -21.16
C TRP A 181 10.89 11.89 -20.75
N ILE A 182 11.13 12.06 -19.44
CA ILE A 182 11.96 13.16 -18.93
C ILE A 182 13.41 12.78 -18.70
N SER A 183 13.75 11.48 -18.69
CA SER A 183 15.10 10.99 -18.42
C SER A 183 16.12 11.59 -19.41
N GLY A 184 17.11 12.32 -18.90
CA GLY A 184 18.15 12.96 -19.72
C GLY A 184 17.68 14.19 -20.52
N ARG A 185 16.42 14.61 -20.35
CA ARG A 185 15.81 15.76 -21.04
C ARG A 185 15.70 16.96 -20.10
N SER A 186 15.72 18.19 -20.63
CA SER A 186 15.37 19.38 -19.83
C SER A 186 13.85 19.41 -19.64
N ALA A 187 13.38 18.60 -18.69
CA ALA A 187 11.97 18.41 -18.42
C ALA A 187 11.71 18.19 -16.93
N THR A 188 10.52 18.56 -16.46
CA THR A 188 10.06 18.31 -15.11
C THR A 188 8.74 17.52 -15.14
N LEU A 189 8.69 16.43 -14.39
CA LEU A 189 7.47 15.71 -14.04
C LEU A 189 6.93 16.26 -12.72
N ALA A 190 5.63 16.59 -12.68
CA ALA A 190 4.95 17.24 -11.57
C ALA A 190 3.56 16.61 -11.33
N MET A 191 3.51 15.52 -10.57
CA MET A 191 2.34 14.64 -10.50
C MET A 191 1.74 14.56 -9.10
N ILE A 192 0.42 14.74 -9.00
CA ILE A 192 -0.34 14.34 -7.81
C ILE A 192 -0.53 12.82 -7.86
N CYS A 193 -0.12 12.10 -6.83
CA CYS A 193 -0.30 10.65 -6.78
C CYS A 193 -0.32 10.13 -5.33
N LYS A 194 -0.62 8.84 -5.15
CA LYS A 194 -0.46 8.18 -3.85
C LYS A 194 1.02 8.17 -3.46
N THR A 195 1.33 8.44 -2.19
CA THR A 195 2.72 8.46 -1.70
C THR A 195 3.45 7.13 -1.93
N GLY A 196 2.72 6.01 -1.82
CA GLY A 196 3.25 4.68 -2.13
C GLY A 196 3.63 4.52 -3.61
N VAL A 197 2.89 5.14 -4.54
CA VAL A 197 3.18 5.11 -5.98
C VAL A 197 4.44 5.92 -6.29
N ALA A 198 4.54 7.15 -5.77
CA ALA A 198 5.72 7.98 -5.93
C ALA A 198 7.01 7.25 -5.52
N ARG A 199 6.98 6.57 -4.36
CA ARG A 199 8.10 5.76 -3.84
C ARG A 199 8.49 4.62 -4.77
N LYS A 200 7.53 3.89 -5.33
CA LYS A 200 7.79 2.79 -6.27
C LYS A 200 8.36 3.28 -7.59
N VAL A 201 7.80 4.37 -8.13
CA VAL A 201 8.24 5.01 -9.37
C VAL A 201 9.68 5.52 -9.24
N LEU A 202 10.01 6.19 -8.13
CA LEU A 202 11.40 6.61 -7.85
C LEU A 202 12.35 5.42 -7.69
N ARG A 203 11.94 4.36 -6.98
CA ARG A 203 12.71 3.11 -6.88
C ARG A 203 12.95 2.50 -8.25
N HIS A 204 11.96 2.52 -9.15
CA HIS A 204 12.12 2.06 -10.52
C HIS A 204 13.15 2.90 -11.27
N ALA A 205 13.05 4.23 -11.19
CA ALA A 205 14.00 5.14 -11.83
C ALA A 205 15.45 4.87 -11.38
N TRP A 206 15.68 4.75 -10.07
CA TRP A 206 17.00 4.50 -9.51
C TRP A 206 17.56 3.11 -9.86
N LYS A 207 16.72 2.08 -9.86
CA LYS A 207 17.14 0.72 -10.23
C LYS A 207 17.51 0.59 -11.71
N ASN A 208 16.83 1.33 -12.59
CA ASN A 208 17.07 1.29 -14.03
C ASN A 208 18.02 2.39 -14.51
N GLY A 209 18.63 3.15 -13.60
CA GLY A 209 19.61 4.18 -13.95
C GLY A 209 19.02 5.33 -14.78
N LEU A 210 17.74 5.67 -14.58
CA LEU A 210 17.15 6.82 -15.27
C LEU A 210 17.86 8.12 -14.86
N HIS A 211 18.02 9.00 -15.84
CA HIS A 211 18.78 10.23 -15.72
C HIS A 211 17.90 11.35 -15.13
N ILE A 212 17.66 11.27 -13.82
CA ILE A 212 16.92 12.25 -13.03
C ILE A 212 17.86 13.02 -12.10
N GLY A 213 17.86 14.35 -12.19
CA GLY A 213 18.80 15.21 -11.45
C GLY A 213 18.30 15.57 -10.04
N GLU A 214 17.00 15.81 -9.90
CA GLU A 214 16.38 16.18 -8.62
C GLU A 214 15.04 15.48 -8.45
N ALA A 215 14.68 15.16 -7.21
CA ALA A 215 13.36 14.65 -6.86
C ALA A 215 12.88 15.25 -5.54
N SER A 216 11.59 15.52 -5.45
CA SER A 216 10.94 16.00 -4.22
C SER A 216 9.51 15.51 -4.12
N ILE A 217 9.06 15.26 -2.89
CA ILE A 217 7.70 14.85 -2.55
C ILE A 217 7.15 15.84 -1.54
N TYR A 218 5.98 16.40 -1.82
CA TYR A 218 5.24 17.29 -0.93
C TYR A 218 3.98 16.58 -0.47
N ARG A 219 3.79 16.36 0.83
CA ARG A 219 2.57 15.73 1.34
C ARG A 219 1.34 16.62 1.06
N ILE A 220 0.23 16.00 0.70
CA ILE A 220 -1.06 16.66 0.51
C ILE A 220 -2.13 15.99 1.35
N ASP A 221 -3.11 16.76 1.80
CA ASP A 221 -4.28 16.22 2.50
C ASP A 221 -5.33 15.74 1.48
N ALA A 222 -5.27 14.45 1.14
CA ALA A 222 -6.21 13.86 0.18
C ALA A 222 -7.66 13.90 0.67
N ARG A 223 -7.89 13.88 2.00
CA ARG A 223 -9.23 13.96 2.57
C ARG A 223 -9.79 15.36 2.39
N GLN A 224 -8.99 16.39 2.64
CA GLN A 224 -9.36 17.78 2.43
C GLN A 224 -9.65 18.09 0.95
N HIS A 225 -8.80 17.64 0.04
CA HIS A 225 -8.90 18.02 -1.38
C HIS A 225 -9.83 17.14 -2.20
N PHE A 226 -9.94 15.84 -1.86
CA PHE A 226 -10.62 14.85 -2.69
C PHE A 226 -11.65 14.01 -1.92
N GLY A 227 -11.80 14.21 -0.60
CA GLY A 227 -12.74 13.46 0.23
C GLY A 227 -12.34 12.00 0.47
N VAL A 228 -11.09 11.61 0.22
CA VAL A 228 -10.63 10.22 0.35
C VAL A 228 -9.54 10.05 1.40
N SER A 229 -9.59 8.90 2.09
CA SER A 229 -8.63 8.57 3.15
C SER A 229 -7.46 7.74 2.60
N VAL A 230 -6.52 8.40 1.94
CA VAL A 230 -5.28 7.80 1.41
C VAL A 230 -4.10 8.74 1.62
N GLU A 231 -2.90 8.19 1.83
CA GLU A 231 -1.68 9.00 1.78
C GLU A 231 -1.37 9.40 0.34
N ALA A 232 -1.42 10.71 0.07
CA ALA A 232 -1.09 11.27 -1.24
C ALA A 232 -0.01 12.35 -1.12
N CYS A 233 0.64 12.60 -2.24
CA CYS A 233 1.66 13.62 -2.37
C CYS A 233 1.65 14.26 -3.75
N PHE A 234 2.30 15.41 -3.84
CA PHE A 234 2.74 16.02 -5.09
C PHE A 234 4.22 15.68 -5.31
N LEU A 235 4.50 14.87 -6.33
CA LEU A 235 5.82 14.43 -6.75
C LEU A 235 6.37 15.38 -7.82
N VAL A 236 7.59 15.89 -7.60
CA VAL A 236 8.34 16.69 -8.57
C VAL A 236 9.63 15.97 -8.88
N VAL A 237 9.89 15.68 -10.16
CA VAL A 237 11.14 15.06 -10.62
C VAL A 237 11.67 15.84 -11.81
N GLN A 238 12.93 16.24 -11.76
CA GLN A 238 13.60 16.94 -12.84
C GLN A 238 14.52 15.99 -13.60
N GLY A 239 14.33 15.92 -14.91
CA GLY A 239 15.25 15.26 -15.84
C GLY A 239 16.56 16.03 -15.92
N SER A 240 17.67 15.32 -16.07
CA SER A 240 18.98 15.95 -16.24
C SER A 240 19.91 15.07 -17.06
N ALA A 241 20.58 15.64 -18.06
CA ALA A 241 21.62 14.94 -18.82
C ALA A 241 22.92 14.80 -18.02
N GLU A 242 23.18 15.70 -17.07
CA GLU A 242 24.49 15.86 -16.41
C GLU A 242 24.54 15.27 -15.01
N LYS A 243 23.41 15.33 -14.27
CA LYS A 243 23.34 14.93 -12.86
C LYS A 243 22.35 13.79 -12.69
N THR A 244 22.70 12.87 -11.80
CA THR A 244 21.76 11.86 -11.32
C THR A 244 21.65 11.93 -9.80
N THR A 245 20.44 11.75 -9.28
CA THR A 245 20.18 11.64 -7.85
C THR A 245 19.65 10.26 -7.50
N ARG A 246 19.99 9.80 -6.30
CA ARG A 246 19.36 8.62 -5.64
C ARG A 246 18.54 9.01 -4.42
N GLU A 247 18.21 10.28 -4.32
CA GLU A 247 17.49 10.86 -3.20
C GLU A 247 16.30 11.70 -3.68
N CYS A 248 15.30 11.76 -2.82
CA CYS A 248 14.08 12.53 -3.00
C CYS A 248 13.78 13.26 -1.69
N LEU A 249 13.80 14.58 -1.74
CA LEU A 249 13.52 15.43 -0.58
C LEU A 249 12.04 15.34 -0.20
N ALA A 250 11.75 15.09 1.06
CA ALA A 250 10.38 14.96 1.57
C ALA A 250 9.98 16.23 2.36
N PHE A 251 8.84 16.82 2.00
CA PHE A 251 8.28 18.02 2.62
C PHE A 251 6.93 17.70 3.27
N ASP A 252 6.65 18.32 4.43
CA ASP A 252 5.42 18.06 5.19
C ASP A 252 4.15 18.60 4.53
N SER A 253 4.31 19.59 3.65
CA SER A 253 3.22 20.17 2.85
C SER A 253 3.77 20.94 1.66
N ILE A 254 2.91 21.31 0.71
CA ILE A 254 3.25 22.18 -0.44
C ILE A 254 3.85 23.53 0.01
N GLN A 255 3.47 24.02 1.19
CA GLN A 255 3.91 25.32 1.70
C GLN A 255 5.11 25.22 2.67
N ALA A 256 5.61 24.01 2.92
CA ALA A 256 6.73 23.82 3.84
C ALA A 256 8.01 24.50 3.29
N PRO A 257 8.69 25.35 4.08
CA PRO A 257 9.85 26.11 3.61
C PRO A 257 11.12 25.25 3.48
N ALA A 258 11.17 24.09 4.12
CA ALA A 258 12.31 23.19 4.15
C ALA A 258 11.87 21.72 4.16
N PRO A 259 12.69 20.79 3.65
CA PRO A 259 12.41 19.37 3.73
C PRO A 259 12.55 18.86 5.17
N MET A 260 11.76 17.85 5.51
CA MET A 260 11.85 17.12 6.78
C MET A 260 12.96 16.05 6.75
N GLY A 261 13.38 15.64 5.56
CA GLY A 261 14.36 14.59 5.35
C GLY A 261 14.41 14.18 3.87
N ALA A 262 15.11 13.08 3.59
CA ALA A 262 15.26 12.55 2.25
C ALA A 262 14.99 11.04 2.22
N ILE A 263 14.11 10.63 1.31
CA ILE A 263 13.91 9.23 0.95
C ILE A 263 14.95 8.89 -0.14
N GLY A 264 15.54 7.70 -0.13
CA GLY A 264 16.53 7.37 -1.17
C GLY A 264 16.73 5.89 -1.43
N HIS A 265 17.56 5.59 -2.41
CA HIS A 265 18.03 4.24 -2.69
C HIS A 265 19.41 4.02 -2.09
N ARG A 266 19.52 3.04 -1.21
CA ARG A 266 20.77 2.59 -0.57
C ARG A 266 20.82 1.08 -0.59
N ASP A 267 21.96 0.52 -0.98
CA ASP A 267 22.23 -0.93 -0.90
C ASP A 267 21.09 -1.83 -1.46
N GLY A 268 20.53 -1.44 -2.61
CA GLY A 268 19.46 -2.18 -3.28
C GLY A 268 18.04 -1.92 -2.74
N SER A 269 17.91 -1.18 -1.64
CA SER A 269 16.67 -0.94 -0.91
C SER A 269 16.24 0.53 -0.91
N LEU A 270 14.92 0.73 -0.83
CA LEU A 270 14.35 2.07 -0.63
C LEU A 270 14.37 2.37 0.87
N VAL A 271 15.01 3.47 1.26
CA VAL A 271 15.11 3.91 2.66
C VAL A 271 14.30 5.18 2.86
N SER A 272 13.60 5.29 3.98
CA SER A 272 12.73 6.44 4.29
C SER A 272 13.48 7.68 4.76
N ASP A 273 14.69 7.50 5.29
CA ASP A 273 15.60 8.56 5.71
C ASP A 273 17.04 8.13 5.39
N THR A 274 17.65 8.79 4.40
CA THR A 274 19.01 8.45 3.96
C THR A 274 20.06 8.80 5.00
N SER A 275 19.88 9.88 5.75
CA SER A 275 20.84 10.32 6.77
C SER A 275 20.87 9.35 7.95
N LEU A 276 19.70 8.91 8.41
CA LEU A 276 19.61 7.89 9.46
C LEU A 276 20.14 6.53 8.97
N TYR A 277 19.82 6.14 7.73
CA TYR A 277 20.37 4.90 7.17
C TYR A 277 21.90 4.95 7.11
N ASP A 278 22.48 6.01 6.53
CA ASP A 278 23.92 6.13 6.36
C ASP A 278 24.66 6.15 7.71
N ARG A 279 24.04 6.71 8.76
CA ARG A 279 24.55 6.68 10.14
C ARG A 279 24.58 5.27 10.72
N TRP A 280 23.51 4.49 10.53
CA TRP A 280 23.29 3.22 11.21
C TRP A 280 23.58 1.98 10.35
N LYS A 281 23.93 2.13 9.07
CA LYS A 281 24.20 1.01 8.14
C LYS A 281 25.28 0.04 8.62
N HIS A 282 26.17 0.47 9.50
CA HIS A 282 27.20 -0.38 10.10
C HIS A 282 26.62 -1.49 11.00
N LEU A 283 25.35 -1.39 11.38
CA LEU A 283 24.61 -2.44 12.09
C LEU A 283 24.06 -3.52 11.17
N GLU A 284 24.07 -3.29 9.85
CA GLU A 284 23.71 -4.30 8.87
C GLU A 284 24.73 -5.45 8.91
N GLY A 285 24.24 -6.69 9.00
CA GLY A 285 25.08 -7.85 9.24
C GLY A 285 24.39 -9.15 8.89
N LYS A 286 25.03 -10.26 9.23
CA LYS A 286 24.46 -11.59 8.98
C LYS A 286 23.28 -11.84 9.92
N GLU A 287 22.22 -12.43 9.37
CA GLU A 287 21.06 -12.82 10.14
C GLU A 287 21.41 -13.98 11.08
N HIS A 288 21.46 -13.69 12.39
CA HIS A 288 21.61 -14.70 13.44
C HIS A 288 20.27 -15.19 13.96
N TYR A 289 19.24 -14.34 13.85
CA TYR A 289 17.90 -14.59 14.36
C TYR A 289 16.87 -14.37 13.26
N THR A 290 15.86 -15.23 13.20
CA THR A 290 14.75 -15.07 12.25
C THR A 290 13.52 -14.51 12.95
N TRP A 291 13.03 -13.37 12.47
CA TRP A 291 11.78 -12.78 12.92
C TRP A 291 10.59 -13.60 12.42
N ARG A 292 9.65 -13.91 13.32
CA ARG A 292 8.48 -14.74 13.02
C ARG A 292 7.21 -13.94 13.29
N SER A 293 6.26 -14.05 12.37
CA SER A 293 4.88 -13.62 12.61
C SER A 293 4.18 -14.63 13.52
N GLY A 294 3.19 -14.17 14.30
CA GLY A 294 2.31 -15.06 15.03
C GLY A 294 1.39 -15.91 14.15
N ILE A 295 0.59 -16.73 14.81
CA ILE A 295 -0.28 -17.72 14.19
C ILE A 295 -1.48 -17.02 13.56
N LYS A 296 -1.64 -17.23 12.26
CA LYS A 296 -2.81 -16.83 11.50
C LYS A 296 -3.86 -17.94 11.52
N HIS A 297 -5.02 -17.63 12.08
CA HIS A 297 -6.15 -18.57 12.15
C HIS A 297 -7.40 -18.08 11.41
N ASP A 298 -7.54 -16.76 11.15
CA ASP A 298 -8.65 -16.10 10.43
C ASP A 298 -10.06 -16.53 10.87
N CYS A 299 -10.21 -16.92 12.14
CA CYS A 299 -11.50 -17.24 12.76
C CYS A 299 -11.45 -16.98 14.27
N ALA A 300 -11.23 -15.72 14.65
CA ALA A 300 -11.10 -15.31 16.06
C ALA A 300 -12.28 -15.76 16.93
N ARG A 301 -13.50 -15.78 16.38
CA ARG A 301 -14.71 -16.21 17.10
C ARG A 301 -14.64 -17.65 17.63
N LEU A 302 -13.84 -18.51 17.03
CA LEU A 302 -13.72 -19.92 17.43
C LEU A 302 -12.35 -20.27 17.99
N MET A 303 -11.31 -19.67 17.41
CA MET A 303 -9.92 -20.04 17.70
C MET A 303 -9.34 -19.26 18.87
N GLU A 304 -10.01 -18.19 19.33
CA GLU A 304 -9.64 -17.43 20.52
C GLU A 304 -10.66 -17.65 21.64
N LEU A 305 -10.15 -18.04 22.79
CA LEU A 305 -10.90 -18.45 23.95
C LEU A 305 -10.64 -17.52 25.12
N ARG A 306 -11.67 -17.28 25.93
CA ARG A 306 -11.58 -16.66 27.25
C ARG A 306 -11.72 -17.73 28.30
N ARG A 307 -11.00 -17.62 29.41
CA ARG A 307 -11.17 -18.51 30.56
C ARG A 307 -12.03 -17.82 31.60
N GLU A 308 -13.18 -18.42 31.92
CA GLU A 308 -14.16 -17.90 32.86
C GLU A 308 -14.63 -19.04 33.77
N ASN A 309 -14.49 -18.87 35.09
CA ASN A 309 -14.90 -19.88 36.09
C ASN A 309 -14.34 -21.29 35.84
N GLY A 310 -13.09 -21.38 35.37
CA GLY A 310 -12.41 -22.64 35.09
C GLY A 310 -12.77 -23.30 33.75
N ALA A 311 -13.69 -22.74 32.98
CA ALA A 311 -14.06 -23.21 31.64
C ALA A 311 -13.57 -22.25 30.54
N TYR A 312 -13.42 -22.76 29.31
CA TYR A 312 -13.17 -21.93 28.14
C TYR A 312 -14.47 -21.48 27.49
N ARG A 313 -14.50 -20.25 26.99
CA ARG A 313 -15.58 -19.69 26.17
C ARG A 313 -15.04 -19.09 24.88
N ASN A 314 -15.74 -19.34 23.77
CA ASN A 314 -15.38 -18.76 22.48
C ASN A 314 -16.05 -17.39 22.25
N GLY A 315 -15.84 -16.79 21.07
CA GLY A 315 -16.49 -15.54 20.65
C GLY A 315 -17.94 -15.69 20.18
N LEU A 316 -18.54 -16.87 20.34
CA LEU A 316 -19.99 -17.13 20.25
C LEU A 316 -20.64 -17.27 21.63
N ASP A 317 -19.86 -17.06 22.71
CA ASP A 317 -20.23 -17.24 24.11
C ASP A 317 -20.58 -18.68 24.51
N GLU A 318 -20.23 -19.66 23.68
CA GLU A 318 -20.41 -21.08 23.96
C GLU A 318 -19.31 -21.58 24.91
N ILE A 319 -19.65 -22.53 25.78
CA ILE A 319 -18.67 -23.26 26.58
C ILE A 319 -17.92 -24.22 25.67
N VAL A 320 -16.60 -24.20 25.75
CA VAL A 320 -15.70 -24.98 24.91
C VAL A 320 -15.07 -26.09 25.75
N ASP A 321 -15.45 -27.34 25.47
CA ASP A 321 -14.82 -28.55 26.03
C ASP A 321 -13.83 -29.09 25.01
N VAL A 322 -12.55 -28.84 25.24
CA VAL A 322 -11.43 -29.24 24.37
C VAL A 322 -10.27 -29.69 25.24
N GLU A 323 -9.44 -30.56 24.70
CA GLU A 323 -8.23 -31.03 25.37
C GLU A 323 -7.23 -29.88 25.54
N ASP A 324 -6.68 -29.76 26.74
CA ASP A 324 -5.79 -28.67 27.11
C ASP A 324 -4.50 -28.66 26.28
N ASP A 325 -4.05 -29.80 25.75
CA ASP A 325 -2.85 -29.92 24.90
C ASP A 325 -2.92 -29.10 23.59
N HIS A 326 -4.14 -28.77 23.15
CA HIS A 326 -4.39 -27.93 21.98
C HIS A 326 -4.64 -26.46 22.33
N VAL A 327 -4.67 -26.09 23.62
CA VAL A 327 -4.98 -24.74 24.07
C VAL A 327 -3.75 -24.07 24.66
N TYR A 328 -3.34 -22.95 24.06
CA TYR A 328 -2.13 -22.22 24.46
C TYR A 328 -2.49 -20.82 24.95
N PRO A 329 -1.87 -20.30 26.02
CA PRO A 329 -2.02 -18.90 26.38
C PRO A 329 -1.58 -18.01 25.22
N MET A 330 -2.32 -16.96 24.92
CA MET A 330 -2.04 -16.09 23.77
C MET A 330 -1.98 -14.62 24.13
N LEU A 331 -1.15 -13.89 23.39
CA LEU A 331 -1.06 -12.43 23.42
C LEU A 331 -1.33 -11.84 22.03
N LYS A 332 -2.01 -10.69 22.02
CA LYS A 332 -2.22 -9.86 20.83
C LYS A 332 -1.33 -8.62 20.85
N SER A 333 -1.27 -7.94 19.71
CA SER A 333 -0.61 -6.64 19.57
C SER A 333 -1.02 -5.62 20.63
N SER A 334 -2.30 -5.58 20.99
CA SER A 334 -2.83 -4.70 22.05
C SER A 334 -2.30 -5.04 23.44
N ASP A 335 -2.09 -6.33 23.72
CA ASP A 335 -1.60 -6.78 25.02
C ASP A 335 -0.11 -6.41 25.18
N LEU A 336 0.65 -6.49 24.08
CA LEU A 336 2.05 -6.03 24.02
C LEU A 336 2.19 -4.51 24.12
N ALA A 337 1.27 -3.76 23.51
CA ALA A 337 1.38 -2.29 23.40
C ALA A 337 0.81 -1.51 24.59
N GLY A 338 -0.06 -2.12 25.39
CA GLY A 338 -0.92 -1.42 26.35
C GLY A 338 -0.66 -1.65 27.83
N SER A 339 0.30 -2.52 28.20
CA SER A 339 0.51 -2.87 29.61
C SER A 339 1.99 -2.99 29.98
N ASP A 340 2.33 -2.64 31.22
CA ASP A 340 3.69 -2.81 31.77
C ASP A 340 4.07 -4.29 31.90
N ARG A 341 3.08 -5.18 32.00
CA ARG A 341 3.23 -6.65 32.00
C ARG A 341 2.27 -7.29 31.00
N ALA A 342 2.83 -7.86 29.95
CA ALA A 342 2.10 -8.63 28.95
C ALA A 342 1.66 -9.99 29.54
N VAL A 343 0.53 -10.01 30.24
CA VAL A 343 -0.06 -11.22 30.81
C VAL A 343 -1.16 -11.74 29.89
N PRO A 344 -1.13 -13.03 29.49
CA PRO A 344 -2.19 -13.62 28.68
C PRO A 344 -3.57 -13.51 29.33
N ARG A 345 -4.52 -12.94 28.61
CA ARG A 345 -5.95 -12.88 29.00
C ARG A 345 -6.84 -13.77 28.12
N ARG A 346 -6.23 -14.34 27.09
CA ARG A 346 -6.88 -15.18 26.08
C ARG A 346 -6.05 -16.44 25.89
N PHE A 347 -6.69 -17.42 25.27
CA PHE A 347 -6.06 -18.66 24.87
C PHE A 347 -6.39 -18.95 23.41
N MET A 348 -5.48 -19.59 22.70
CA MET A 348 -5.65 -19.96 21.30
C MET A 348 -5.81 -21.46 21.18
N LEU A 349 -6.79 -21.89 20.38
CA LEU A 349 -6.85 -23.27 19.91
C LEU A 349 -5.85 -23.46 18.75
N VAL A 350 -4.91 -24.39 18.90
CA VAL A 350 -3.83 -24.65 17.94
C VAL A 350 -3.98 -26.07 17.39
N THR A 351 -4.25 -26.17 16.09
CA THR A 351 -4.63 -27.43 15.42
C THR A 351 -3.46 -28.22 14.84
N GLN A 352 -2.29 -27.58 14.68
CA GLN A 352 -1.10 -28.18 14.07
C GLN A 352 0.14 -27.49 14.64
N ARG A 353 1.26 -28.22 14.66
CA ARG A 353 2.57 -27.74 15.09
C ARG A 353 3.42 -27.24 13.93
N GLN A 354 3.12 -27.68 12.71
CA GLN A 354 3.81 -27.24 11.49
C GLN A 354 2.82 -26.96 10.35
N ILE A 355 3.21 -26.12 9.40
CA ILE A 355 2.37 -25.80 8.24
C ILE A 355 2.18 -27.06 7.37
N GLY A 356 0.92 -27.41 7.11
CA GLY A 356 0.56 -28.52 6.22
C GLY A 356 0.51 -29.89 6.89
N GLU A 357 0.73 -29.96 8.21
CA GLU A 357 0.51 -31.15 9.02
C GLU A 357 -0.96 -31.61 8.92
N ASP A 358 -1.18 -32.93 8.85
CA ASP A 358 -2.52 -33.49 8.79
C ASP A 358 -3.25 -33.32 10.13
N THR A 359 -4.30 -32.50 10.11
CA THR A 359 -5.14 -32.22 11.27
C THR A 359 -6.10 -33.37 11.60
N CYS A 360 -6.27 -34.37 10.74
CA CYS A 360 -7.14 -35.52 11.01
C CYS A 360 -6.67 -36.33 12.23
N GLN A 361 -5.39 -36.25 12.59
CA GLN A 361 -4.83 -36.92 13.77
C GLN A 361 -5.46 -36.41 15.08
N ILE A 362 -5.96 -35.16 15.11
CA ILE A 362 -6.69 -34.61 16.26
C ILE A 362 -7.89 -35.51 16.60
N ARG A 363 -8.53 -36.13 15.61
CA ARG A 363 -9.67 -37.04 15.85
C ARG A 363 -9.34 -38.17 16.82
N THR A 364 -8.13 -38.70 16.77
CA THR A 364 -7.70 -39.81 17.63
C THR A 364 -7.01 -39.33 18.89
N LEU A 365 -6.24 -38.23 18.81
CA LEU A 365 -5.43 -37.72 19.92
C LEU A 365 -6.22 -36.81 20.88
N ALA A 366 -7.20 -36.08 20.34
CA ALA A 366 -7.97 -35.06 21.03
C ALA A 366 -9.42 -35.02 20.49
N PRO A 367 -10.22 -36.08 20.75
CA PRO A 367 -11.55 -36.24 20.17
C PRO A 367 -12.52 -35.10 20.48
N LYS A 368 -12.43 -34.45 21.66
CA LYS A 368 -13.30 -33.32 22.01
C LYS A 368 -12.97 -32.09 21.17
N THR A 369 -11.68 -31.83 20.96
CA THR A 369 -11.18 -30.79 20.06
C THR A 369 -11.65 -31.04 18.63
N TRP A 370 -11.57 -32.28 18.15
CA TRP A 370 -12.05 -32.62 16.82
C TRP A 370 -13.56 -32.42 16.68
N GLU A 371 -14.34 -32.78 17.70
CA GLU A 371 -15.79 -32.55 17.74
C GLU A 371 -16.10 -31.05 17.68
N TYR A 372 -15.42 -30.22 18.48
CA TYR A 372 -15.54 -28.78 18.46
C TYR A 372 -15.27 -28.19 17.07
N LEU A 373 -14.13 -28.53 16.46
CA LEU A 373 -13.76 -28.06 15.12
C LEU A 373 -14.78 -28.49 14.06
N THR A 374 -15.25 -29.74 14.12
CA THR A 374 -16.21 -30.29 13.17
C THR A 374 -17.58 -29.63 13.31
N ARG A 375 -18.04 -29.37 14.53
CA ARG A 375 -19.31 -28.69 14.82
C ARG A 375 -19.36 -27.29 14.22
N HIS A 376 -18.23 -26.58 14.23
CA HIS A 376 -18.13 -25.22 13.70
C HIS A 376 -17.49 -25.13 12.31
N ALA A 377 -17.37 -26.25 11.60
CA ALA A 377 -16.53 -26.31 10.42
C ALA A 377 -16.99 -25.38 9.29
N THR A 378 -18.28 -25.12 9.15
CA THR A 378 -18.82 -24.15 8.18
C THR A 378 -18.16 -22.77 8.29
N LEU A 379 -17.88 -22.30 9.52
CA LEU A 379 -17.22 -21.01 9.74
C LEU A 379 -15.72 -21.05 9.40
N LEU A 380 -15.06 -22.18 9.66
CA LEU A 380 -13.64 -22.38 9.36
C LEU A 380 -13.40 -22.62 7.86
N ASP A 381 -14.34 -23.27 7.18
CA ASP A 381 -14.27 -23.54 5.73
C ASP A 381 -14.60 -22.26 4.92
N ALA A 382 -15.34 -21.31 5.49
CA ALA A 382 -15.68 -20.03 4.87
C ALA A 382 -14.53 -19.00 4.88
N ARG A 383 -13.35 -19.34 5.43
CA ARG A 383 -12.20 -18.42 5.48
C ARG A 383 -11.73 -18.08 4.06
N SER A 384 -11.74 -16.79 3.74
CA SER A 384 -11.49 -16.26 2.39
C SER A 384 -10.02 -16.26 1.98
N SER A 385 -9.09 -16.34 2.94
CA SER A 385 -7.66 -16.30 2.67
C SER A 385 -7.20 -17.50 1.85
N SER A 386 -6.43 -17.25 0.80
CA SER A 386 -5.89 -18.29 -0.09
C SER A 386 -4.93 -19.25 0.61
N VAL A 387 -4.37 -18.85 1.76
CA VAL A 387 -3.42 -19.68 2.54
C VAL A 387 -4.02 -21.01 3.01
N TYR A 388 -5.35 -21.09 3.15
CA TYR A 388 -6.06 -22.32 3.55
C TYR A 388 -6.50 -23.19 2.37
N ARG A 389 -6.39 -22.70 1.14
CA ARG A 389 -6.81 -23.46 -0.04
C ARG A 389 -5.88 -24.66 -0.26
N HIS A 390 -6.45 -25.84 -0.51
CA HIS A 390 -5.72 -27.10 -0.67
C HIS A 390 -4.84 -27.47 0.54
N ARG A 391 -5.24 -27.05 1.75
CA ARG A 391 -4.62 -27.45 3.01
C ARG A 391 -5.52 -28.40 3.79
N PRO A 392 -4.97 -29.18 4.73
CA PRO A 392 -5.77 -29.95 5.68
C PRO A 392 -6.86 -29.08 6.32
N ARG A 393 -8.05 -29.64 6.51
CA ARG A 393 -9.17 -28.89 7.10
C ARG A 393 -8.76 -28.38 8.49
N PHE A 394 -9.23 -27.20 8.90
CA PHE A 394 -8.83 -26.58 10.18
C PHE A 394 -7.35 -26.17 10.29
N SER A 395 -6.62 -26.11 9.17
CA SER A 395 -5.24 -25.58 9.17
C SER A 395 -5.16 -24.15 9.73
N ILE A 396 -4.04 -23.88 10.37
CA ILE A 396 -3.55 -22.54 10.73
C ILE A 396 -2.28 -22.22 9.93
N PHE A 397 -1.81 -20.99 9.95
CA PHE A 397 -0.62 -20.55 9.20
C PHE A 397 0.34 -19.78 10.10
N GLY A 398 1.62 -19.68 9.74
CA GLY A 398 2.63 -19.03 10.58
C GLY A 398 2.94 -19.82 11.87
N VAL A 399 2.79 -21.15 11.84
CA VAL A 399 3.08 -22.04 12.97
C VAL A 399 4.28 -22.92 12.66
N GLY A 400 5.12 -23.15 13.67
CA GLY A 400 6.26 -24.05 13.61
C GLY A 400 6.80 -24.34 15.00
N THR A 401 7.91 -25.07 15.09
CA THR A 401 8.60 -25.33 16.37
C THR A 401 8.88 -24.04 17.16
N TYR A 402 9.24 -22.96 16.45
CA TYR A 402 9.46 -21.62 17.00
C TYR A 402 8.24 -21.03 17.73
N SER A 403 7.01 -21.40 17.35
CA SER A 403 5.80 -20.92 18.01
C SER A 403 5.70 -21.42 19.45
N PHE A 404 6.36 -22.55 19.76
CA PHE A 404 6.27 -23.24 21.04
C PHE A 404 7.52 -23.09 21.92
N SER A 405 8.47 -22.21 21.57
CA SER A 405 9.60 -21.87 22.46
C SER A 405 9.10 -21.23 23.76
N ASP A 406 9.63 -21.61 24.91
CA ASP A 406 9.15 -21.09 26.20
C ASP A 406 9.46 -19.60 26.39
N TRP A 407 10.60 -19.16 25.87
CA TRP A 407 11.05 -17.78 25.95
C TRP A 407 11.05 -17.13 24.58
N LYS A 408 10.53 -15.90 24.52
CA LYS A 408 10.42 -15.13 23.28
C LYS A 408 10.63 -13.64 23.54
N VAL A 409 11.14 -12.91 22.56
CA VAL A 409 11.09 -11.45 22.54
C VAL A 409 10.10 -11.00 21.48
N ALA A 410 9.00 -10.39 21.90
CA ALA A 410 7.86 -10.06 21.05
C ALA A 410 7.65 -8.56 20.91
N ILE A 411 7.06 -8.15 19.80
CA ILE A 411 6.71 -6.77 19.49
C ILE A 411 5.41 -6.73 18.69
N SER A 412 4.66 -5.65 18.85
CA SER A 412 3.48 -5.44 18.04
C SER A 412 3.83 -5.16 16.57
N ALA A 413 3.10 -5.78 15.63
CA ALA A 413 3.23 -5.49 14.21
C ALA A 413 2.44 -4.24 13.76
N PHE A 414 1.56 -3.68 14.60
CA PHE A 414 0.65 -2.59 14.21
C PHE A 414 0.95 -1.24 14.85
N TYR A 415 1.57 -1.22 16.03
CA TYR A 415 1.87 0.03 16.72
C TYR A 415 3.22 0.55 16.23
N LYS A 416 3.28 1.83 15.84
CA LYS A 416 4.50 2.50 15.35
C LYS A 416 5.47 2.87 16.49
N ARG A 417 5.76 1.91 17.38
CA ARG A 417 6.68 2.06 18.52
C ARG A 417 7.56 0.82 18.63
N LEU A 418 8.87 1.03 18.73
CA LEU A 418 9.86 -0.04 18.96
C LEU A 418 9.90 -0.40 20.45
N ASP A 419 8.91 -1.19 20.87
CA ASP A 419 8.76 -1.65 22.25
C ASP A 419 8.74 -3.18 22.28
N PHE A 420 9.90 -3.77 22.59
CA PHE A 420 10.08 -5.21 22.62
C PHE A 420 9.86 -5.75 24.04
N ARG A 421 9.07 -6.82 24.16
CA ARG A 421 8.67 -7.44 25.42
C ARG A 421 9.24 -8.84 25.53
N ILE A 422 9.89 -9.13 26.66
CA ILE A 422 10.34 -10.48 27.01
C ILE A 422 9.14 -11.25 27.54
N ILE A 423 8.83 -12.37 26.91
CA ILE A 423 7.69 -13.22 27.23
C ILE A 423 8.22 -14.59 27.63
N GLY A 424 7.92 -15.00 28.86
CA GLY A 424 8.19 -16.35 29.36
C GLY A 424 6.94 -17.24 29.33
N PRO A 425 7.06 -18.49 29.78
CA PRO A 425 5.94 -19.41 29.84
C PRO A 425 4.88 -18.92 30.84
N TYR A 426 3.62 -19.16 30.52
CA TYR A 426 2.47 -18.86 31.37
C TYR A 426 1.81 -20.17 31.79
N GLU A 427 1.63 -20.39 33.10
CA GLU A 427 1.09 -21.64 33.65
C GLU A 427 1.82 -22.91 33.13
N ARG A 428 3.15 -22.83 32.97
CA ARG A 428 4.04 -23.88 32.40
C ARG A 428 3.78 -24.22 30.92
N LYS A 429 3.08 -23.34 30.19
CA LYS A 429 2.90 -23.45 28.74
C LYS A 429 3.58 -22.31 27.99
N PRO A 430 4.10 -22.58 26.78
CA PRO A 430 4.61 -21.52 25.93
C PRO A 430 3.47 -20.58 25.51
N VAL A 431 3.73 -19.28 25.55
CA VAL A 431 2.79 -18.27 25.06
C VAL A 431 2.89 -18.17 23.54
N VAL A 432 1.75 -18.25 22.85
CA VAL A 432 1.65 -18.04 21.39
C VAL A 432 1.13 -16.64 21.08
N PHE A 433 1.28 -16.21 19.83
CA PHE A 433 0.78 -14.92 19.36
C PHE A 433 -0.15 -15.12 18.17
N ASP A 434 -1.07 -14.19 17.94
CA ASP A 434 -1.76 -14.08 16.65
C ASP A 434 -0.89 -13.34 15.62
N ASP A 435 -1.33 -13.34 14.35
CA ASP A 435 -0.62 -12.70 13.23
C ASP A 435 -0.56 -11.15 13.31
N THR A 436 -0.94 -10.58 14.47
CA THR A 436 -0.79 -9.16 14.80
C THR A 436 0.51 -8.85 15.56
N CYS A 437 1.28 -9.88 15.93
CA CYS A 437 2.57 -9.74 16.61
C CYS A 437 3.70 -10.34 15.78
N ASN A 438 4.91 -9.82 15.98
CA ASN A 438 6.14 -10.47 15.57
C ASN A 438 6.96 -10.85 16.80
N PHE A 439 7.78 -11.89 16.70
CA PHE A 439 8.63 -12.33 17.79
C PHE A 439 9.91 -13.02 17.32
N LEU A 440 10.87 -13.10 18.24
CA LEU A 440 12.05 -13.94 18.16
C LEU A 440 11.89 -15.10 19.15
N PRO A 441 11.99 -16.36 18.71
CA PRO A 441 12.10 -17.49 19.63
C PRO A 441 13.48 -17.46 20.32
N CYS A 442 13.51 -17.84 21.60
CA CYS A 442 14.73 -17.95 22.39
C CYS A 442 14.79 -19.34 23.04
N ASP A 443 15.99 -19.89 23.16
CA ASP A 443 16.26 -21.19 23.77
C ASP A 443 16.23 -21.11 25.30
N SER A 444 16.43 -19.91 25.87
CA SER A 444 16.47 -19.70 27.32
C SER A 444 15.99 -18.31 27.74
N GLN A 445 15.72 -18.16 29.04
CA GLN A 445 15.43 -16.86 29.66
C GLN A 445 16.56 -15.86 29.46
N GLY A 446 17.81 -16.28 29.71
CA GLY A 446 18.97 -15.40 29.61
C GLY A 446 19.20 -14.88 28.18
N GLU A 447 18.94 -15.71 27.18
CA GLU A 447 18.96 -15.26 25.77
C GLU A 447 17.87 -14.22 25.51
N ALA A 448 16.64 -14.47 25.96
CA ALA A 448 15.55 -13.52 25.78
C ALA A 448 15.81 -12.18 26.49
N GLU A 449 16.41 -12.21 27.68
CA GLU A 449 16.83 -11.02 28.43
C GLU A 449 17.91 -10.23 27.68
N LEU A 450 18.95 -10.90 27.17
CA LEU A 450 19.99 -10.27 26.37
C LEU A 450 19.41 -9.60 25.12
N LEU A 451 18.59 -10.33 24.35
CA LEU A 451 17.93 -9.78 23.16
C LEU A 451 16.99 -8.63 23.51
N GLY A 452 16.25 -8.75 24.61
CA GLY A 452 15.39 -7.68 25.11
C GLY A 452 16.16 -6.40 25.45
N ILE A 453 17.34 -6.51 26.05
CA ILE A 453 18.23 -5.37 26.32
C ILE A 453 18.71 -4.73 25.01
N ILE A 454 19.20 -5.54 24.07
CA ILE A 454 19.72 -5.05 22.78
C ILE A 454 18.63 -4.35 21.98
N LEU A 455 17.46 -4.99 21.83
CA LEU A 455 16.35 -4.49 21.01
C LEU A 455 15.64 -3.29 21.63
N ASN A 456 15.79 -3.04 22.93
CA ASN A 456 15.29 -1.83 23.59
C ASN A 456 16.38 -0.79 23.86
N SER A 457 17.59 -0.99 23.33
CA SER A 457 18.67 -0.01 23.45
C SER A 457 18.35 1.29 22.70
N THR A 458 19.03 2.37 23.07
CA THR A 458 18.95 3.68 22.40
C THR A 458 19.51 3.69 20.98
N ILE A 459 20.17 2.61 20.56
CA ILE A 459 20.65 2.44 19.19
C ILE A 459 19.51 1.93 18.29
N VAL A 460 18.66 1.06 18.83
CA VAL A 460 17.52 0.49 18.10
C VAL A 460 16.32 1.43 18.11
N ARG A 461 16.05 2.09 19.25
CA ARG A 461 14.99 3.10 19.40
C ARG A 461 15.43 4.44 18.83
#